data_AF-A0A087V1M8-F1
#
_entry.id   AF-A0A087V1M8-F1
#
_cell.length_a   1.000
_cell.length_b   1.000
_cell.length_c   1.000
_cell.angle_alpha   90.00
_cell.angle_beta   90.00
_cell.angle_gamma   90.00
#
_symmetry.space_group_name_H-M   'P 1'
#
loop_
_entity.id
_entity.type
_entity.pdbx_description
1 polymer ?
#
loop_
_entity_poly.entity_id
_entity_poly.type
_entity_poly.pdbx_seq_one_letter_code
_entity_poly.pdbx_strand_id
1 'polypeptide(L)' 'MTCVTCDSPSGLPYIDRVTPTVTVAVVGNGKGAKFSDEVGRIAAHLSVTGKWDSELMQSQFKAIFAEN' A
#
# COMPACT_ATOMS: atom_id res chain seq x y z
N MET A 1 -5.91 -24.44 9.91
CA MET A 1 -4.73 -23.61 9.58
C MET A 1 -5.10 -22.18 9.93
N THR A 2 -4.26 -21.48 10.68
CA THR A 2 -4.54 -20.09 11.13
C THR A 2 -3.54 -19.15 10.45
N CYS A 3 -4.02 -18.04 9.93
CA CYS A 3 -3.19 -16.98 9.34
C CYS A 3 -3.54 -15.63 9.98
N VAL A 4 -2.61 -14.68 9.88
CA VAL A 4 -2.78 -13.32 10.38
C VAL A 4 -2.95 -12.39 9.20
N THR A 5 -3.93 -11.49 9.30
CA THR A 5 -4.19 -10.43 8.32
C THR A 5 -4.34 -9.11 9.04
N CYS A 6 -4.16 -8.02 8.31
CA CYS A 6 -4.47 -6.66 8.77
C CYS A 6 -5.55 -6.07 7.88
N ASP A 7 -6.38 -5.20 8.48
CA ASP A 7 -7.46 -4.51 7.80
C ASP A 7 -7.30 -3.00 7.91
N SER A 8 -7.76 -2.27 6.89
CA SER A 8 -7.83 -0.81 6.86
C SER A 8 -9.28 -0.34 6.83
N PRO A 9 -9.61 0.86 7.35
CA PRO A 9 -10.96 1.40 7.26
C PRO A 9 -11.48 1.57 5.82
N SER A 10 -10.58 1.80 4.85
CA SER A 10 -10.95 1.93 3.44
C SER A 10 -11.19 0.59 2.74
N GLY A 11 -10.77 -0.54 3.34
CA GLY A 11 -10.76 -1.84 2.69
C GLY A 11 -9.78 -1.96 1.51
N LEU A 12 -8.92 -0.96 1.31
CA LEU A 12 -7.87 -0.89 0.30
C LEU A 12 -6.49 -0.96 0.97
N PRO A 13 -5.47 -1.52 0.29
CA PRO A 13 -4.11 -1.52 0.84
C PRO A 13 -3.57 -0.10 0.95
N TYR A 14 -2.60 0.09 1.83
CA TYR A 14 -1.82 1.32 1.87
C TYR A 14 -0.60 1.17 0.97
N ILE A 15 -0.45 2.09 0.02
CA ILE A 15 0.70 2.22 -0.89
C ILE A 15 1.11 3.68 -0.85
N ASP A 16 2.13 4.00 -0.06
CA ASP A 16 2.48 5.40 0.20
C ASP A 16 3.99 5.58 0.39
N ARG A 17 4.50 6.74 -0.02
CA ARG A 17 5.88 7.17 0.25
C ARG A 17 5.85 8.15 1.40
N VAL A 18 5.93 7.60 2.60
CA VAL A 18 5.80 8.34 3.86
C VAL A 18 6.99 9.28 4.10
N THR A 19 8.17 8.94 3.57
CA THR A 19 9.34 9.81 3.51
C THR A 19 10.12 9.56 2.21
N PRO A 20 11.10 10.41 1.84
CA PRO A 20 11.95 10.17 0.68
C PRO A 20 12.75 8.86 0.71
N THR A 21 12.80 8.13 1.82
CA THR A 21 13.54 6.85 1.95
C THR A 21 12.66 5.70 2.43
N VAL A 22 11.39 5.95 2.75
CA VAL A 22 10.46 4.94 3.25
C VAL A 22 9.20 4.94 2.40
N THR A 23 8.94 3.81 1.78
CA THR A 23 7.70 3.50 1.07
C THR A 23 7.07 2.27 1.70
N VAL A 24 5.76 2.31 1.89
CA VAL A 24 4.97 1.25 2.51
C VAL A 24 4.03 0.66 1.47
N ALA A 25 3.84 -0.67 1.54
CA ALA A 25 2.88 -1.44 0.76
C ALA A 25 2.29 -2.52 1.69
N VAL A 26 1.28 -2.14 2.46
CA VAL A 26 0.81 -2.91 3.63
C VAL A 26 -0.72 -3.02 3.66
N VAL A 27 -1.22 -3.83 4.59
CA VAL A 27 -2.66 -4.01 4.84
C VAL A 27 -3.40 -4.63 3.66
N GLY A 28 -3.16 -5.93 3.44
CA GLY A 28 -3.77 -6.67 2.33
C GLY A 28 -5.26 -6.98 2.49
N ASN A 29 -5.91 -6.64 3.62
CA ASN A 29 -7.34 -6.86 3.88
C ASN A 29 -7.80 -8.31 3.61
N GLY A 30 -6.97 -9.28 4.02
CA GLY A 30 -7.18 -10.72 3.76
C GLY A 30 -7.14 -11.14 2.29
N LYS A 31 -6.83 -10.23 1.36
CA LYS A 31 -6.86 -10.45 -0.09
C LYS A 31 -5.52 -10.16 -0.76
N GLY A 32 -4.50 -9.73 -0.03
CA GLY A 32 -3.19 -9.29 -0.54
C GLY A 32 -2.55 -10.22 -1.57
N ALA A 33 -2.66 -11.53 -1.38
CA ALA A 33 -2.04 -12.52 -2.25
C ALA A 33 -2.50 -12.46 -3.71
N LYS A 34 -3.75 -12.05 -4.01
CA LYS A 34 -4.26 -12.04 -5.39
C LYS A 34 -3.78 -10.84 -6.21
N PHE A 35 -3.29 -9.80 -5.54
CA PHE A 35 -2.92 -8.52 -6.16
C PHE A 35 -1.51 -8.07 -5.78
N SER A 36 -0.71 -8.98 -5.21
CA SER A 36 0.65 -8.70 -4.74
C SER A 36 1.56 -8.19 -5.85
N ASP A 37 1.38 -8.71 -7.07
CA ASP A 37 2.22 -8.37 -8.21
C ASP A 37 2.05 -6.90 -8.59
N GLU A 38 0.80 -6.45 -8.74
CA GLU A 38 0.51 -5.06 -9.11
C GLU A 38 0.82 -4.09 -7.97
N VAL A 39 0.51 -4.44 -6.72
CA VAL A 39 0.88 -3.62 -5.56
C VAL A 39 2.39 -3.51 -5.42
N GLY A 40 3.13 -4.61 -5.63
CA GLY A 40 4.58 -4.66 -5.61
C GLY A 40 5.20 -3.78 -6.70
N ARG A 41 4.67 -3.85 -7.94
CA ARG A 41 5.09 -3.01 -9.07
C ARG A 41 4.93 -1.52 -8.75
N ILE A 42 3.74 -1.11 -8.31
CA ILE A 42 3.43 0.29 -7.96
C ILE A 42 4.36 0.76 -6.82
N ALA A 43 4.46 -0.02 -5.75
CA ALA A 43 5.28 0.33 -4.59
C ALA A 43 6.76 0.42 -4.93
N ALA A 44 7.31 -0.50 -5.73
CA ALA A 44 8.69 -0.46 -6.16
C ALA A 44 8.99 0.77 -7.04
N HIS A 45 8.11 1.07 -7.99
CA HIS A 45 8.25 2.27 -8.82
C HIS A 45 8.22 3.53 -7.96
N LEU A 46 7.20 3.67 -7.10
CA LEU A 46 7.08 4.78 -6.15
C LEU A 46 8.31 4.89 -5.24
N SER A 47 8.90 3.75 -4.85
CA SER A 47 10.09 3.68 -4.00
C SER A 47 11.33 4.28 -4.67
N VAL A 48 11.51 4.03 -5.96
CA VAL A 48 12.69 4.44 -6.73
C VAL A 48 12.53 5.85 -7.26
N THR A 49 11.34 6.20 -7.79
CA THR A 49 11.14 7.44 -8.54
C THR A 49 10.47 8.55 -7.73
N GLY A 50 9.81 8.20 -6.62
CA GLY A 50 8.94 9.11 -5.89
C GLY A 50 7.67 9.49 -6.65
N LYS A 51 7.36 8.84 -7.77
CA LYS A 51 6.21 9.13 -8.63
C LYS A 51 5.21 7.99 -8.59
N TRP A 52 3.94 8.33 -8.72
CA TRP A 52 2.86 7.36 -8.87
C TRP A 52 2.73 6.95 -10.33
N ASP A 53 2.69 5.63 -10.57
CA ASP A 53 2.63 5.03 -11.92
C ASP A 53 1.53 3.95 -11.97
N SER A 54 0.28 4.42 -11.85
CA SER A 54 -0.92 3.61 -11.99
C SER A 54 -2.09 4.50 -12.39
N GLU A 55 -3.05 3.95 -13.12
CA GLU A 55 -4.32 4.62 -13.44
C GLU A 55 -5.22 4.77 -12.20
N LEU A 56 -4.94 3.99 -11.14
CA LEU A 56 -5.64 4.10 -9.87
C LEU A 56 -5.33 5.43 -9.18
N MET A 57 -6.32 5.97 -8.46
CA MET A 57 -6.15 7.25 -7.79
C MET A 57 -5.29 7.08 -6.52
N GLN A 58 -4.06 7.62 -6.53
CA GLN A 58 -3.10 7.52 -5.42
C GLN A 58 -3.70 7.87 -4.05
N SER A 59 -4.58 8.88 -3.99
CA SER A 59 -5.19 9.34 -2.74
C SER A 59 -5.97 8.25 -1.99
N GLN A 60 -6.47 7.22 -2.68
CA GLN A 60 -7.19 6.10 -2.07
C GLN A 60 -6.29 5.13 -1.29
N PHE A 61 -4.97 5.17 -1.55
CA PHE A 61 -3.98 4.24 -1.01
C PHE A 61 -3.05 4.91 0.02
N LYS A 62 -3.29 6.18 0.39
CA LYS A 62 -2.47 6.86 1.39
C LYS A 62 -2.53 6.18 2.75
N ALA A 63 -1.38 6.13 3.43
CA ALA A 63 -1.32 5.61 4.79
C ALA A 63 -1.99 6.58 5.76
N ILE A 64 -2.78 6.03 6.68
CA ILE A 64 -3.40 6.77 7.78
C ILE A 64 -2.63 6.44 9.06
N PHE A 65 -2.22 7.46 9.79
CA PHE A 65 -1.53 7.33 11.07
C PHE A 65 -2.49 7.65 12.20
N ALA A 66 -2.39 6.93 13.31
CA ALA A 66 -3.06 7.33 14.54
C ALA A 66 -2.45 8.65 15.03
N GLU A 67 -3.29 9.60 15.42
CA GLU A 67 -2.84 10.77 16.17
C GLU A 67 -2.46 10.29 17.58
N ASN A 68 -1.26 10.67 18.06
CA ASN A 68 -0.78 10.36 19.41
C ASN A 68 -1.48 11.20 20.46
#